data_AF-A0A0E0N782-F1
#
_entry.id   AF-A0A0E0N782-F1
#
_cell.length_a   1.000
_cell.length_b   1.000
_cell.length_c   1.000
_cell.angle_alpha   90.00
_cell.angle_beta   90.00
_cell.angle_gamma   90.00
#
_symmetry.space_group_name_H-M   'P 1'
#
loop_
_entity.id
_entity.type
_entity.pdbx_description
1 polymer ?
#
loop_
_entity_poly.entity_id
_entity_poly.type
_entity_poly.pdbx_seq_one_letter_code
_entity_poly.pdbx_strand_id
1 'polypeptide(L)' 'MGSGSPCASCKLLRRRCTKDCIFAPFFPADDPHKFAIVHKVFGASNVSKMLQELPAQQQGDAVSSLVYEVNDRMRDPVYG' A
#
# COMPACT_ATOMS: atom_id res chain seq x y z
N MET A 1 1.08 8.15 -23.05
CA MET A 1 0.34 7.26 -22.12
C MET A 1 0.88 7.43 -20.70
N GLY A 2 0.57 8.59 -20.10
CA GLY A 2 1.03 9.00 -18.78
C GLY A 2 0.13 10.15 -18.33
N SER A 3 -1.15 9.85 -18.19
CA SER A 3 -2.19 10.79 -17.77
C SER A 3 -3.14 10.06 -16.80
N GLY A 4 -2.55 9.40 -15.81
CA GLY A 4 -3.24 8.85 -14.66
C GLY A 4 -2.69 9.52 -13.43
N SER A 5 -3.57 9.96 -12.53
CA SER A 5 -3.19 10.46 -11.20
C SER A 5 -2.18 9.50 -10.55
N PRO A 6 -1.16 10.01 -9.83
CA PRO A 6 -0.21 9.15 -9.14
C PRO A 6 -0.94 8.23 -8.16
N CYS A 7 -0.49 6.98 -8.03
CA CYS A 7 -1.04 6.04 -7.06
C CYS A 7 -0.92 6.60 -5.63
N ALA A 8 -1.72 6.10 -4.69
CA ALA A 8 -1.75 6.61 -3.32
C ALA A 8 -0.36 6.62 -2.66
N SER A 9 0.45 5.59 -2.90
CA SER A 9 1.83 5.52 -2.43
C SER A 9 2.69 6.66 -2.97
N CYS A 10 2.72 6.83 -4.30
CA CYS A 10 3.54 7.86 -4.93
C CYS A 10 3.08 9.27 -4.57
N LYS A 11 1.76 9.47 -4.43
CA LYS A 11 1.17 10.73 -3.98
C LYS A 11 1.61 11.06 -2.55
N LEU A 12 1.51 10.11 -1.61
CA LEU A 12 1.90 10.32 -0.21
C LEU A 12 3.40 10.56 -0.06
N LEU A 13 4.22 9.77 -0.76
CA LEU A 13 5.69 9.87 -0.73
C LEU A 13 6.25 11.00 -1.61
N ARG A 14 5.39 11.76 -2.29
CA ARG A 14 5.77 12.86 -3.22
C ARG A 14 6.80 12.43 -4.27
N ARG A 15 6.68 11.22 -4.80
CA ARG A 15 7.55 10.66 -5.85
C ARG A 15 6.81 10.49 -7.17
N ARG A 16 7.57 10.39 -8.26
CA ARG A 16 7.01 10.13 -9.59
C ARG A 16 6.43 8.71 -9.65
N CYS A 17 5.18 8.57 -10.07
CA CYS A 17 4.56 7.27 -10.34
C CYS A 17 4.90 6.82 -11.76
N THR A 18 5.66 5.73 -11.89
CA THR A 18 6.01 5.10 -13.18
C THR A 18 5.05 3.96 -13.50
N LYS A 19 5.11 3.45 -14.75
CA LYS A 19 4.31 2.29 -15.16
C LYS A 19 4.69 1.02 -14.39
N ASP A 20 5.94 0.92 -13.96
CA ASP A 20 6.49 -0.21 -13.20
C ASP A 20 6.34 -0.03 -11.68
N CYS A 21 5.46 0.87 -11.24
CA CYS A 21 5.24 1.10 -9.82
C CYS A 21 4.54 -0.11 -9.18
N ILE A 22 5.28 -0.84 -8.34
CA ILE A 22 4.77 -2.04 -7.63
C ILE A 22 3.54 -1.75 -6.75
N PHE A 23 3.36 -0.50 -6.31
CA PHE A 23 2.24 -0.11 -5.45
C PHE A 23 0.99 0.29 -6.25
N ALA A 24 1.14 0.62 -7.54
CA ALA A 24 0.04 1.15 -8.35
C ALA A 24 -1.14 0.17 -8.51
N PRO A 25 -0.94 -1.16 -8.69
CA PRO A 25 -2.04 -2.12 -8.76
C PRO A 25 -2.85 -2.26 -7.46
N PHE A 26 -2.22 -2.01 -6.31
CA PHE A 26 -2.79 -2.33 -4.99
C PHE A 26 -3.30 -1.10 -4.23
N PHE A 27 -2.72 0.07 -4.51
CA PHE A 27 -2.99 1.34 -3.85
C PHE A 27 -3.35 2.42 -4.89
N PRO A 28 -4.55 2.33 -5.51
CA PRO A 28 -5.01 3.31 -6.50
C PRO A 28 -5.16 4.70 -5.86
N ALA A 29 -5.24 5.74 -6.71
CA ALA A 29 -5.35 7.13 -6.24
C ALA A 29 -6.64 7.43 -5.47
N ASP A 30 -7.69 6.63 -5.69
CA ASP A 30 -9.04 6.80 -5.13
C ASP A 30 -9.11 6.49 -3.64
N ASP A 31 -8.17 5.68 -3.13
CA ASP A 31 -8.11 5.31 -1.71
C ASP A 31 -6.73 5.62 -1.11
N PRO A 32 -6.45 6.91 -0.84
CA PRO A 32 -5.20 7.33 -0.22
C PRO A 32 -5.07 6.86 1.23
N HIS A 33 -6.18 6.63 1.92
CA HIS A 33 -6.19 6.22 3.32
C HIS A 33 -5.61 4.81 3.49
N LYS A 34 -5.97 3.88 2.59
CA LYS A 34 -5.47 2.50 2.58
C LYS A 34 -3.93 2.42 2.60
N PHE A 35 -3.25 3.24 1.80
CA PHE A 35 -1.79 3.27 1.84
C PHE A 35 -1.26 3.97 3.10
N ALA A 36 -1.90 5.04 3.56
CA ALA A 36 -1.45 5.79 4.73
C ALA A 36 -1.40 4.94 6.01
N ILE A 37 -2.43 4.12 6.26
CA ILE A 37 -2.48 3.25 7.45
C ILE A 37 -1.43 2.13 7.39
N VAL A 38 -1.26 1.49 6.23
CA VAL A 38 -0.25 0.44 6.04
C VAL A 38 1.15 1.04 6.16
N HIS A 39 1.38 2.21 5.55
CA HIS A 39 2.63 2.94 5.63
C HIS A 39 2.98 3.33 7.07
N LYS A 40 1.99 3.73 7.87
CA LYS A 40 2.20 4.12 9.26
C LYS A 40 2.69 2.96 10.14
N VAL A 41 2.17 1.75 9.92
CA VAL A 41 2.49 0.56 10.74
C VAL A 41 3.71 -0.19 10.22
N PHE A 42 3.75 -0.48 8.92
CA PHE A 42 4.80 -1.32 8.32
C PHE A 42 5.89 -0.50 7.63
N GLY A 43 5.58 0.69 7.13
CA GLY A 43 6.49 1.49 6.31
C GLY A 43 6.55 1.02 4.85
N ALA A 44 6.82 1.96 3.93
CA ALA A 44 6.82 1.68 2.48
C ALA A 44 7.84 0.60 2.09
N SER A 45 9.04 0.62 2.70
CA SER A 45 10.13 -0.30 2.36
C SER A 45 9.81 -1.75 2.74
N ASN A 46 9.17 -1.97 3.90
CA ASN A 46 8.82 -3.33 4.33
C ASN A 46 7.68 -3.89 3.48
N VAL A 47 6.67 -3.08 3.17
CA VAL A 47 5.60 -3.48 2.24
C VAL A 47 6.18 -3.82 0.87
N SER A 48 7.14 -3.02 0.36
CA SER A 48 7.83 -3.33 -0.90
C SER A 48 8.50 -4.69 -0.86
N LYS A 49 9.28 -4.98 0.20
CA LYS A 49 9.98 -6.25 0.37
C LYS A 49 9.00 -7.42 0.42
N MET A 50 7.97 -7.33 1.25
CA MET A 50 6.93 -8.37 1.38
C MET A 50 6.25 -8.67 0.04
N LEU A 51 5.92 -7.63 -0.74
CA LEU A 51 5.31 -7.84 -2.06
C LEU A 51 6.29 -8.50 -3.05
N GLN A 52 7.57 -8.16 -3.00
CA GLN A 52 8.59 -8.75 -3.87
C GLN A 52 8.92 -10.20 -3.50
N GLU A 53 8.74 -10.60 -2.24
CA GLU A 53 8.94 -11.97 -1.78
C GLU A 53 7.77 -12.91 -2.13
N LEU A 54 6.60 -12.35 -2.50
CA LEU A 54 5.40 -13.11 -2.83
C LEU A 54 5.20 -13.25 -4.35
N PRO A 55 4.68 -14.42 -4.82
CA PRO A 55 4.18 -14.57 -6.18
C PRO A 55 3.10 -13.53 -6.50
N ALA A 56 3.05 -13.06 -7.76
CA ALA A 56 2.12 -12.01 -8.18
C ALA A 56 0.64 -12.34 -7.87
N GLN A 57 0.25 -13.62 -7.91
CA GLN A 57 -1.12 -14.03 -7.55
C GLN A 57 -1.45 -13.78 -6.08
N GLN A 58 -0.46 -13.86 -5.17
CA GLN A 58 -0.66 -13.72 -3.73
C GLN A 58 -0.49 -12.29 -3.23
N GLN A 59 0.15 -11.41 -4.02
CA GLN A 59 0.39 -10.01 -3.62
C GLN A 59 -0.92 -9.27 -3.31
N GLY A 60 -2.00 -9.53 -4.07
CA GLY A 60 -3.30 -8.91 -3.83
C GLY A 60 -3.93 -9.30 -2.48
N ASP A 61 -3.86 -10.59 -2.15
CA ASP A 61 -4.36 -11.13 -0.88
C ASP A 61 -3.53 -10.60 0.28
N ALA A 62 -2.20 -10.58 0.15
CA ALA A 62 -1.30 -10.04 1.16
C ALA A 62 -1.56 -8.56 1.47
N VAL A 63 -1.77 -7.71 0.45
CA VAL A 63 -2.15 -6.30 0.69
C VAL A 63 -3.47 -6.21 1.43
N SER A 64 -4.44 -7.05 1.09
CA SER A 64 -5.75 -7.05 1.75
C SER A 64 -5.64 -7.42 3.22
N SER A 65 -4.83 -8.43 3.56
CA SER A 65 -4.51 -8.80 4.95
C SER A 65 -3.80 -7.67 5.70
N LEU A 66 -2.76 -7.07 5.10
CA LEU A 66 -2.04 -5.95 5.72
C LEU A 66 -2.97 -4.78 6.04
N VAL A 67 -3.86 -4.43 5.12
CA VAL A 67 -4.83 -3.35 5.30
C VAL A 67 -5.85 -3.69 6.38
N TYR A 68 -6.33 -4.93 6.41
CA TYR A 68 -7.25 -5.40 7.44
C TYR A 68 -6.61 -5.30 8.83
N GLU A 69 -5.41 -5.83 9.01
CA GLU A 69 -4.68 -5.83 10.28
C GLU A 69 -4.44 -4.42 10.82
N VAL A 70 -3.99 -3.49 9.97
CA VAL A 70 -3.71 -2.12 10.43
C VAL A 70 -4.99 -1.34 10.71
N ASN A 71 -6.07 -1.62 9.99
CA ASN A 71 -7.36 -0.96 10.23
C ASN A 71 -7.98 -1.44 11.55
N ASP A 72 -7.81 -2.71 11.90
CA ASP A 72 -8.22 -3.28 13.17
C ASP A 72 -7.43 -2.67 14.35
N ARG A 73 -6.09 -2.65 14.25
CA ARG A 73 -5.22 -2.00 15.26
C ARG A 73 -5.48 -0.50 15.44
N MET A 74 -5.87 0.21 14.38
CA MET A 74 -6.21 1.64 14.49
C MET A 74 -7.56 1.87 15.17
N ARG A 75 -8.44 0.86 15.21
CA ARG A 75 -9.73 0.91 15.92
C ARG A 75 -9.61 0.53 17.39
N ASP A 76 -8.64 -0.31 17.76
CA ASP A 76 -8.34 -0.68 19.14
C ASP A 76 -6.86 -0.43 19.49
N PRO A 77 -6.50 0.79 19.95
CA PRO A 77 -5.12 1.13 20.27
C PRO A 77 -4.62 0.57 21.61
N VAL A 78 -5.45 -0.19 22.36
CA VAL A 78 -5.10 -0.70 23.70
C VAL A 78 -4.81 -2.20 23.69
N TYR A 79 -5.36 -2.95 22.74
CA TYR A 79 -5.08 -4.39 22.54
C TYR A 79 -4.67 -4.76 21.11
N GLY A 80 -3.94 -3.86 20.42
CA GLY A 80 -3.35 -4.08 19.09
C GLY A 80 -1.84 -3.90 19.08
#